data_AF-U2NQH7-F1
#
_entry.id   AF-U2NQH7-F1
#
_cell.length_a   1.000
_cell.length_b   1.000
_cell.length_c   1.000
_cell.angle_alpha   90.00
_cell.angle_beta   90.00
_cell.angle_gamma   90.00
#
_symmetry.space_group_name_H-M   'P 1'
#
loop_
_entity.id
_entity.type
_entity.pdbx_description
1 polymer ?
#
loop_
_entity_poly.entity_id
_entity_poly.type
_entity_poly.pdbx_seq_one_letter_code
_entity_poly.pdbx_strand_id
1 'polypeptide(L)'
;MKTTLIHLNEQATETLEAMLDPGYIYERTERLQAIEDFLIDQWRDFQAIKPEAALTFLDTLRSLRKDFGTFLSSVDPSGEAEHRETLNRSDYE
;
A
#
# COMPACT_ATOMS: atom_id res chain seq x y z
N MET A 1 -9.55 7.36 22.05
CA MET A 1 -9.18 8.78 21.85
C MET A 1 -9.97 9.28 20.66
N LYS A 2 -10.88 10.25 20.83
CA LYS A 2 -11.47 10.98 19.70
C LYS A 2 -10.46 12.06 19.32
N THR A 3 -9.65 11.79 18.31
CA THR A 3 -8.85 12.83 17.67
C THR A 3 -9.83 13.84 17.12
N THR A 4 -9.76 15.09 17.60
CA THR A 4 -10.47 16.20 16.99
C THR A 4 -9.87 16.35 15.60
N LEU A 5 -10.46 15.66 14.63
CA LEU A 5 -10.21 15.89 13.22
C LEU A 5 -10.36 17.40 13.04
N ILE A 6 -9.26 18.02 12.59
CA ILE A 6 -9.24 19.32 11.94
C ILE A 6 -10.55 19.45 11.17
N HIS A 7 -11.26 20.59 11.26
CA HIS A 7 -12.48 20.85 10.49
C HIS A 7 -12.15 20.82 8.99
N LEU A 8 -11.95 19.62 8.46
CA LEU A 8 -11.86 19.31 7.06
C LEU A 8 -13.26 19.51 6.51
N ASN A 9 -13.33 20.07 5.31
CA ASN A 9 -14.60 20.04 4.60
C ASN A 9 -14.97 18.56 4.31
N GLU A 10 -16.24 18.35 3.99
CA GLU A 10 -16.80 17.02 3.74
C GLU A 10 -15.96 16.24 2.71
N GLN A 11 -15.62 16.87 1.59
CA GLN A 11 -14.78 16.28 0.55
C GLN A 11 -13.39 15.84 1.04
N ALA A 12 -12.71 16.64 1.86
CA ALA A 12 -11.40 16.30 2.39
C ALA A 12 -11.48 15.17 3.42
N THR A 13 -12.60 15.08 4.16
CA THR A 13 -12.87 13.98 5.08
C THR A 13 -13.10 12.68 4.31
N GLU A 14 -13.98 12.69 3.31
CA GLU A 14 -14.26 11.53 2.46
C GLU A 14 -13.00 11.03 1.75
N THR A 15 -12.19 11.96 1.22
CA THR A 15 -10.93 11.61 0.56
C THR A 15 -9.96 10.95 1.55
N LEU A 16 -9.84 11.50 2.76
CA LEU A 16 -8.97 10.93 3.79
C LEU A 16 -9.46 9.56 4.23
N GLU A 17 -10.76 9.38 4.44
CA GLU A 17 -11.35 8.09 4.78
C GLU A 17 -11.11 7.05 3.69
N ALA A 18 -11.29 7.39 2.42
CA ALA A 18 -11.00 6.50 1.30
C ALA A 18 -9.50 6.16 1.19
N MET A 19 -8.61 7.11 1.48
CA MET A 19 -7.16 6.88 1.47
C MET A 19 -6.67 6.04 2.65
N LEU A 20 -7.41 6.06 3.76
CA LEU A 20 -7.11 5.30 4.98
C LEU A 20 -7.91 4.01 5.10
N ASP A 21 -8.75 3.70 4.12
CA ASP A 21 -9.49 2.45 4.05
C ASP A 21 -8.51 1.26 4.06
N PRO A 22 -8.69 0.28 4.97
CA PRO A 22 -7.77 -0.85 5.05
C PRO A 22 -7.69 -1.65 3.75
N GLY A 23 -8.81 -1.88 3.05
CA GLY A 23 -8.82 -2.60 1.77
C GLY A 23 -7.98 -1.86 0.72
N TYR A 24 -8.23 -0.56 0.57
CA TYR A 24 -7.42 0.28 -0.32
C TYR A 24 -5.92 0.21 -0.01
N ILE A 25 -5.53 0.22 1.28
CA ILE A 25 -4.12 0.13 1.69
C ILE A 25 -3.54 -1.28 1.47
N TYR A 26 -4.33 -2.34 1.63
CA TYR A 26 -3.95 -3.71 1.26
C TYR A 26 -3.61 -3.80 -0.23
N GLU A 27 -4.51 -3.35 -1.11
CA GLU A 27 -4.27 -3.34 -2.55
C GLU A 27 -3.00 -2.55 -2.93
N ARG A 28 -2.79 -1.39 -2.28
CA ARG A 28 -1.56 -0.59 -2.50
C ARG A 28 -0.31 -1.34 -2.06
N THR A 29 -0.39 -2.10 -0.97
CA THR A 29 0.72 -2.92 -0.49
C THR A 29 1.08 -4.03 -1.48
N GLU A 30 0.09 -4.71 -2.08
CA GLU A 30 0.32 -5.68 -3.16
C GLU A 30 0.97 -5.04 -4.39
N ARG A 31 0.47 -3.88 -4.81
CA ARG A 31 1.02 -3.15 -5.96
C ARG A 31 2.46 -2.71 -5.72
N LEU A 32 2.83 -2.34 -4.49
CA LEU A 32 4.23 -2.03 -4.14
C LEU A 32 5.14 -3.25 -4.33
N GLN A 33 4.70 -4.44 -3.92
CA GLN A 33 5.45 -5.68 -4.14
C GLN A 33 5.68 -5.94 -5.63
N ALA A 34 4.64 -5.79 -6.47
CA ALA A 34 4.78 -5.94 -7.92
C ALA A 34 5.78 -4.94 -8.54
N ILE A 35 5.84 -3.71 -8.03
CA ILE A 35 6.83 -2.70 -8.45
C ILE A 35 8.24 -3.09 -7.98
N GLU A 36 8.39 -3.58 -6.74
CA GLU A 36 9.67 -4.09 -6.25
C GLU A 36 10.20 -5.21 -7.16
N ASP A 37 9.35 -6.17 -7.51
CA ASP A 37 9.73 -7.30 -8.38
C ASP A 37 10.13 -6.81 -9.77
N PHE A 38 9.33 -5.90 -10.36
CA PHE A 38 9.67 -5.28 -11.64
C PHE A 38 11.03 -4.56 -11.60
N LEU A 39 11.31 -3.79 -10.55
CA LEU A 39 12.58 -3.07 -10.41
C LEU A 39 13.76 -4.03 -10.28
N ILE A 40 13.58 -5.16 -9.57
CA ILE A 40 14.60 -6.20 -9.47
C ILE A 40 14.91 -6.78 -10.85
N ASP A 41 13.90 -7.08 -11.65
CA ASP A 41 14.09 -7.62 -13.01
C ASP A 41 14.76 -6.57 -13.92
N GLN A 42 14.33 -5.31 -13.87
CA GLN A 42 14.96 -4.22 -14.64
C GLN A 42 16.44 -4.04 -14.31
N TRP A 43 16.82 -4.20 -13.05
CA TRP A 43 18.22 -4.11 -12.62
C TRP A 43 19.02 -5.36 -12.96
N ARG A 44 18.52 -6.55 -12.59
CA ARG A 44 19.25 -7.82 -12.67
C ARG A 44 19.31 -8.36 -14.10
N ASP A 45 18.18 -8.38 -14.78
CA ASP A 45 18.02 -9.14 -16.03
C ASP A 45 18.16 -8.24 -17.25
N PHE A 46 17.58 -7.03 -17.18
CA PHE A 46 17.62 -6.08 -18.30
C PHE A 46 18.75 -5.05 -18.21
N GLN A 47 19.37 -4.89 -17.02
CA GLN A 47 20.37 -3.86 -16.74
C GLN A 47 19.94 -2.45 -17.20
N ALA A 48 18.63 -2.18 -17.17
CA ALA A 48 18.02 -0.96 -17.69
C ALA A 48 18.11 0.21 -16.71
N ILE A 49 18.40 -0.08 -15.43
CA ILE A 49 18.55 0.90 -14.36
C ILE A 49 19.89 0.75 -13.65
N LYS A 50 20.47 1.87 -13.21
CA LYS A 50 21.72 1.86 -12.45
C LYS A 50 21.53 1.19 -11.08
N PRO A 51 22.50 0.41 -10.59
CA PRO A 51 22.40 -0.27 -9.30
C PRO A 51 22.06 0.68 -8.14
N GLU A 52 22.65 1.87 -8.09
CA GLU A 52 22.43 2.84 -7.01
C GLU A 52 21.00 3.37 -7.00
N ALA A 53 20.43 3.59 -8.20
CA ALA A 53 19.04 4.01 -8.36
C ALA A 53 18.10 2.86 -7.95
N ALA A 54 18.36 1.64 -8.40
CA ALA A 54 17.58 0.45 -8.05
C ALA A 54 17.54 0.24 -6.53
N LEU A 55 18.69 0.31 -5.86
CA LEU A 55 18.78 0.18 -4.40
C LEU A 55 17.98 1.26 -3.68
N THR A 56 18.12 2.52 -4.08
CA THR A 56 17.38 3.64 -3.47
C THR A 56 15.87 3.46 -3.61
N PHE A 57 15.38 3.04 -4.78
CA PHE A 57 13.96 2.78 -4.99
C PHE A 57 13.47 1.59 -4.14
N LEU A 58 14.21 0.48 -4.13
CA LEU A 58 13.85 -0.70 -3.35
C LEU A 58 13.78 -0.39 -1.85
N ASP A 59 14.74 0.36 -1.31
CA ASP A 59 14.74 0.76 0.10
C ASP A 59 13.54 1.65 0.45
N THR A 60 13.18 2.56 -0.46
CA THR A 60 12.01 3.43 -0.30
C THR A 60 10.71 2.63 -0.31
N LEU A 61 10.53 1.73 -1.28
CA LEU A 61 9.33 0.91 -1.41
C LEU A 61 9.15 -0.04 -0.22
N ARG A 62 10.25 -0.66 0.24
CA ARG A 62 10.24 -1.52 1.43
C ARG A 62 9.88 -0.76 2.70
N SER A 63 10.42 0.45 2.85
CA SER A 63 10.08 1.33 3.99
C SER A 63 8.60 1.68 3.97
N LEU A 64 8.07 2.09 2.80
CA LEU A 64 6.66 2.43 2.64
C LEU A 64 5.74 1.22 2.92
N ARG A 65 6.09 0.04 2.40
CA ARG A 65 5.35 -1.20 2.66
C ARG A 65 5.34 -1.55 4.15
N LYS A 66 6.46 -1.36 4.84
CA LYS A 66 6.53 -1.57 6.30
C LYS A 66 5.62 -0.59 7.05
N ASP A 67 5.58 0.66 6.64
CA ASP A 67 4.73 1.68 7.27
C ASP A 67 3.25 1.36 7.05
N PHE A 68 2.85 0.95 5.84
CA PHE A 68 1.50 0.47 5.57
C PHE A 68 1.15 -0.80 6.34
N GLY A 69 2.04 -1.79 6.41
CA GLY A 69 1.82 -2.98 7.22
C GLY A 69 1.65 -2.67 8.71
N THR A 70 2.40 -1.69 9.22
CA THR A 70 2.27 -1.21 10.62
C THR A 70 0.93 -0.51 10.83
N PHE A 71 0.51 0.33 9.88
CA PHE A 71 -0.79 0.98 9.91
C PHE A 71 -1.93 -0.04 9.90
N LEU A 72 -1.93 -0.98 8.95
CA LEU A 72 -2.93 -2.04 8.82
C LEU A 72 -3.03 -2.86 10.10
N SER A 73 -1.90 -3.27 10.69
CA SER A 73 -1.88 -4.00 11.97
C SER A 73 -2.51 -3.22 13.12
N SER A 74 -2.59 -1.89 13.03
CA SER A 74 -3.22 -1.04 14.04
C SER A 74 -4.71 -0.78 13.79
N VAL A 75 -5.17 -0.76 12.54
CA VAL A 75 -6.56 -0.40 12.18
C VAL A 75 -7.43 -1.58 11.79
N ASP A 76 -6.82 -2.67 11.31
CA ASP A 76 -7.45 -3.95 10.97
C ASP A 76 -6.56 -5.11 11.45
N PRO A 77 -6.45 -5.34 12.77
CA PRO A 77 -5.57 -6.36 13.34
C PRO A 77 -6.00 -7.79 12.99
N SER A 78 -7.25 -8.02 12.56
CA SER A 78 -7.75 -9.33 12.13
C SER A 78 -7.52 -9.62 10.64
N GLY A 79 -7.13 -8.62 9.85
CA GLY A 79 -6.95 -8.75 8.40
C GLY A 79 -8.26 -9.07 7.66
N GLU A 80 -9.40 -8.68 8.22
CA GLU A 80 -10.69 -8.96 7.59
C GLU A 80 -10.88 -8.17 6.28
N ALA A 81 -10.24 -7.01 6.13
CA ALA A 81 -10.31 -6.24 4.91
C ALA A 81 -9.61 -6.94 3.73
N GLU A 82 -8.50 -7.65 3.98
CA GLU A 82 -7.82 -8.52 3.01
C GLU A 82 -8.77 -9.64 2.53
N HIS A 83 -9.47 -10.28 3.48
CA HIS A 83 -10.43 -11.33 3.16
C HIS A 83 -11.66 -10.83 2.40
N ARG A 84 -12.17 -9.64 2.72
CA ARG A 84 -13.33 -9.06 2.02
C ARG A 84 -12.99 -8.60 0.60
N GLU A 85 -11.81 -8.05 0.37
CA GLU A 85 -11.37 -7.70 -0.98
C GLU A 85 -11.14 -8.94 -1.86
N THR A 86 -10.50 -9.98 -1.32
CA THR A 86 -10.27 -11.23 -2.06
C THR A 86 -11.59 -11.92 -2.45
N LEU A 87 -12.58 -11.94 -1.55
CA LEU A 87 -13.95 -12.41 -1.85
C LEU A 87 -14.64 -11.57 -2.94
N ASN A 88 -14.57 -10.24 -2.86
CA ASN A 88 -15.15 -9.38 -3.88
C ASN A 88 -14.45 -9.54 -5.24
N ARG A 89 -13.14 -9.81 -5.28
CA ARG A 89 -12.38 -9.99 -6.52
C ARG A 89 -12.72 -11.31 -7.22
N SER A 90 -13.01 -12.37 -6.46
CA SER A 90 -13.44 -13.67 -7.00
C SER A 90 -14.85 -13.66 -7.61
N ASP A 91 -15.69 -12.67 -7.28
CA ASP A 91 -17.03 -12.53 -7.86
C ASP A 91 -17.02 -11.92 -9.28
N TYR A 92 -15.85 -11.45 -9.77
CA TYR A 92 -15.67 -10.88 -11.09
C TYR A 92 -14.81 -11.74 -12.05
N GLU A 93 -14.49 -12.98 -11.68
CA GLU A 93 -13.81 -13.96 -12.55
C GLU A 93 -14.78 -14.95 -13.24
#